data_AF-A0A9D4N4X6-F1
#
_entry.id   AF-A0A9D4N4X6-F1
#
_cell.length_a   1.000
_cell.length_b   1.000
_cell.length_c   1.000
_cell.angle_alpha   90.00
_cell.angle_beta   90.00
_cell.angle_gamma   90.00
#
_symmetry.space_group_name_H-M   'P 1'
#
loop_
_entity.id
_entity.type
_entity.pdbx_description
1 polymer ?
#
loop_
_entity_poly.entity_id
_entity_poly.type
_entity_poly.pdbx_seq_one_letter_code
_entity_poly.pdbx_strand_id
1 'polypeptide(L)'
;MKDMMDAVPVEESRRTSLVGGVSIYCDPETYPTDQHLRDLPQYISVGVGIHPRHARYSVVRVNQAVGRFQNLLANPRVAVFGEVGLDHSEPMK
;
A
#
# COMPACT_ATOMS: atom_id res chain seq x y z
N MET A 1 -13.90 9.38 -7.08
CA MET A 1 -14.78 8.40 -6.41
C MET A 1 -16.06 8.15 -7.20
N LYS A 2 -16.81 9.18 -7.59
CA LYS A 2 -18.01 9.03 -8.44
C LYS A 2 -17.74 8.20 -9.72
N ASP A 3 -16.66 8.51 -10.43
CA ASP A 3 -16.29 7.79 -11.65
C ASP A 3 -15.95 6.30 -11.44
N MET A 4 -15.48 5.92 -10.24
CA MET A 4 -15.23 4.50 -9.90
C MET A 4 -16.53 3.77 -9.54
N MET A 5 -17.48 4.46 -8.90
CA MET A 5 -18.77 3.88 -8.53
C MET A 5 -19.71 3.71 -9.73
N ASP A 6 -19.58 4.58 -10.73
CA ASP A 6 -20.42 4.56 -11.94
C ASP A 6 -19.78 3.75 -13.10
N ALA A 7 -18.64 3.08 -12.86
CA ALA A 7 -17.90 2.36 -13.89
C ALA A 7 -18.62 1.12 -14.43
N VAL A 8 -19.49 0.49 -13.62
CA VAL A 8 -20.24 -0.71 -13.99
C VAL A 8 -21.69 -0.55 -13.49
N PRO A 9 -22.71 -0.72 -14.35
CA PRO A 9 -24.10 -0.71 -13.90
C PRO A 9 -24.36 -1.85 -12.91
N VAL A 10 -24.96 -1.54 -11.77
CA VAL A 10 -25.34 -2.52 -10.74
C VAL A 10 -26.80 -2.35 -10.36
N GLU A 11 -27.45 -3.46 -9.99
CA GLU A 11 -28.78 -3.41 -9.37
C GLU A 11 -28.74 -2.56 -8.09
N GLU A 12 -29.79 -1.78 -7.82
CA GLU A 12 -29.80 -0.87 -6.66
C GLU A 12 -29.61 -1.62 -5.33
N SER A 13 -30.11 -2.85 -5.23
CA SER A 13 -29.93 -3.75 -4.07
C SER A 13 -28.48 -4.14 -3.80
N ARG A 14 -27.60 -3.96 -4.78
CA ARG A 14 -26.15 -4.26 -4.72
C ARG A 14 -25.30 -3.00 -4.78
N ARG A 15 -25.92 -1.81 -4.70
CA ARG A 15 -25.20 -0.55 -4.75
C ARG A 15 -24.38 -0.36 -3.49
N THR A 16 -23.07 -0.23 -3.64
CA THR A 16 -22.14 0.01 -2.54
C THR A 16 -21.63 1.43 -2.56
N SER A 17 -21.47 2.05 -1.39
CA SER A 17 -20.82 3.37 -1.28
C SER A 17 -19.32 3.19 -1.05
N LEU A 18 -18.50 3.80 -1.91
CA LEU A 18 -17.06 3.91 -1.67
C LEU A 18 -16.81 5.01 -0.63
N VAL A 19 -16.41 4.61 0.58
CA VAL A 19 -16.21 5.54 1.72
C VAL A 19 -14.75 5.95 1.93
N GLY A 20 -13.82 5.28 1.26
CA GLY A 20 -12.39 5.52 1.39
C GLY A 20 -11.56 4.45 0.71
N GLY A 21 -10.25 4.49 0.92
CA GLY A 21 -9.33 3.51 0.34
C GLY A 21 -8.03 3.40 1.13
N VAL A 22 -7.28 2.34 0.84
CA VAL A 22 -5.93 2.16 1.35
C VAL A 22 -4.98 2.10 0.15
N SER A 23 -4.01 3.00 0.10
CA SER A 23 -2.94 2.96 -0.89
C SER A 23 -1.78 2.13 -0.34
N ILE A 24 -1.39 1.09 -1.06
CA ILE A 24 -0.30 0.19 -0.63
C ILE A 24 1.00 0.56 -1.35
N TYR A 25 2.06 0.76 -0.57
CA TYR A 25 3.42 0.96 -1.06
C TYR A 25 4.26 -0.23 -0.60
N CYS A 26 4.39 -1.22 -1.47
CA CYS A 26 5.08 -2.49 -1.19
C CYS A 26 6.45 -2.62 -1.89
N ASP A 27 6.84 -1.62 -2.68
CA ASP A 27 8.20 -1.46 -3.21
C ASP A 27 8.95 -0.39 -2.40
N PRO A 28 10.08 -0.73 -1.74
CA PRO A 28 10.90 0.22 -1.01
C PRO A 28 11.42 1.40 -1.83
N GLU A 29 11.50 1.32 -3.15
CA GLU A 29 11.92 2.44 -4.01
C GLU A 29 10.82 3.49 -4.16
N THR A 30 9.56 3.10 -4.01
CA THR A 30 8.41 3.98 -4.16
C THR A 30 7.79 4.37 -2.83
N TYR A 31 8.46 4.09 -1.70
CA TYR A 31 7.95 4.49 -0.38
C TYR A 31 7.64 6.00 -0.34
N PRO A 32 6.48 6.38 0.21
CA PRO A 32 6.05 7.76 0.17
C PRO A 32 6.90 8.63 1.08
N THR A 33 7.06 9.90 0.73
CA THR A 33 7.63 10.90 1.62
C THR A 33 6.57 11.44 2.58
N ASP A 34 6.97 12.06 3.69
CA ASP A 34 6.01 12.71 4.59
C ASP A 34 5.19 13.80 3.91
N GLN A 35 5.79 14.51 2.94
CA GLN A 35 5.06 15.50 2.15
C GLN A 35 3.97 14.84 1.31
N HIS A 36 4.32 13.75 0.60
CA HIS A 36 3.34 12.97 -0.16
C HIS A 36 2.21 12.45 0.74
N LEU A 37 2.53 11.93 1.93
CA LEU A 37 1.53 11.47 2.90
C LEU A 37 0.58 12.59 3.37
N ARG A 38 1.08 13.84 3.50
CA ARG A 38 0.25 15.00 3.86
C ARG A 38 -0.68 15.42 2.73
N ASP A 39 -0.23 15.30 1.49
CA ASP A 39 -0.95 15.73 0.30
C ASP A 39 -2.02 14.71 -0.16
N LEU A 40 -2.03 13.50 0.41
CA LEU A 40 -3.06 12.51 0.14
C LEU A 40 -4.46 12.97 0.58
N PRO A 41 -5.51 12.64 -0.19
CA PRO A 41 -6.89 12.91 0.22
C PRO A 41 -7.21 12.30 1.59
N GLN A 42 -8.01 12.98 2.40
CA GLN A 42 -8.25 12.57 3.79
C GLN A 42 -8.90 11.18 3.93
N TYR A 43 -9.63 10.72 2.92
CA TYR A 43 -10.29 9.41 2.89
C TYR A 43 -9.35 8.26 2.47
N ILE A 44 -8.08 8.55 2.21
CA ILE A 44 -7.06 7.56 1.87
C ILE A 44 -6.14 7.34 3.07
N SER A 45 -6.08 6.10 3.52
CA SER A 45 -5.05 5.62 4.45
C SER A 45 -3.91 4.96 3.67
N VAL A 46 -2.76 4.78 4.31
CA VAL A 46 -1.59 4.20 3.65
C VAL A 46 -1.17 2.90 4.33
N GLY A 47 -0.82 1.92 3.51
CA GLY A 47 -0.09 0.73 3.91
C GLY A 47 1.33 0.74 3.36
N VAL A 48 2.30 0.35 4.19
CA VAL A 48 3.70 0.22 3.79
C VAL A 48 4.20 -1.17 4.13
N GLY A 49 4.87 -1.83 3.19
CA GLY A 49 5.37 -3.20 3.34
C GLY A 49 6.42 -3.55 2.30
N ILE A 50 6.80 -4.82 2.23
CA ILE A 50 7.75 -5.34 1.24
C ILE A 50 7.09 -6.52 0.54
N HIS A 51 6.72 -6.33 -0.73
CA HIS A 51 6.10 -7.40 -1.52
C HIS A 51 7.05 -8.59 -1.62
N PRO A 52 6.57 -9.85 -1.59
CA PRO A 52 7.42 -11.05 -1.61
C PRO A 52 8.40 -11.10 -2.79
N ARG A 53 8.00 -10.56 -3.95
CA ARG A 53 8.88 -10.41 -5.13
C ARG A 53 10.16 -9.60 -4.89
N HIS A 54 10.17 -8.75 -3.87
CA HIS A 54 11.32 -7.94 -3.43
C HIS A 54 12.10 -8.62 -2.28
N ALA A 55 11.58 -9.69 -1.69
CA ALA A 55 12.28 -10.45 -0.64
C ALA A 55 13.53 -11.17 -1.16
N ARG A 56 13.64 -11.41 -2.47
CA ARG A 56 14.83 -11.95 -3.14
C ARG A 56 16.03 -11.00 -3.17
N TYR A 57 15.86 -9.74 -2.75
CA TYR A 57 16.98 -8.81 -2.64
C TYR A 57 17.95 -9.23 -1.53
N SER A 58 19.17 -8.69 -1.58
CA SER A 58 20.16 -8.96 -0.53
C SER A 58 19.61 -8.55 0.84
N VAL A 59 20.01 -9.29 1.89
CA VAL A 59 19.64 -8.99 3.28
C VAL A 59 19.92 -7.53 3.63
N VAL A 60 21.02 -6.95 3.11
CA VAL A 60 21.37 -5.54 3.30
C VAL A 60 20.28 -4.61 2.75
N ARG A 61 19.79 -4.87 1.54
CA ARG A 61 18.75 -4.04 0.90
C ARG A 61 17.40 -4.18 1.63
N VAL A 62 17.07 -5.39 2.08
CA VAL A 62 15.87 -5.63 2.91
C VAL A 62 15.98 -4.86 4.22
N ASN A 63 17.12 -4.92 4.92
CA ASN A 63 17.33 -4.19 6.16
C ASN A 63 17.25 -2.66 5.97
N GLN A 64 17.79 -2.13 4.88
CA GLN A 64 17.64 -0.71 4.54
C GLN A 64 16.17 -0.33 4.28
N ALA A 65 15.41 -1.20 3.63
CA ALA A 65 13.97 -1.01 3.43
C ALA A 65 13.21 -1.02 4.76
N VAL A 66 13.52 -1.97 5.67
CA VAL A 66 12.94 -2.04 7.02
C VAL A 66 13.24 -0.78 7.82
N GLY A 67 14.46 -0.25 7.76
CA GLY A 67 14.82 1.00 8.44
C GLY A 67 14.03 2.21 7.93
N ARG A 68 13.87 2.35 6.60
CA ARG A 68 13.02 3.42 6.02
C ARG A 68 11.56 3.26 6.40
N PHE A 69 11.08 2.02 6.40
CA PHE A 69 9.73 1.66 6.80
C PHE A 69 9.44 2.04 8.27
N GLN A 70 10.37 1.77 9.20
CA GLN A 70 10.20 2.11 10.61
C GLN A 70 9.93 3.61 10.84
N ASN A 71 10.56 4.48 10.05
CA ASN A 71 10.30 5.92 10.13
C ASN A 71 8.88 6.28 9.65
N LEU A 72 8.38 5.60 8.61
CA LEU A 72 7.05 5.84 8.07
C LEU A 72 5.94 5.39 9.00
N LEU A 73 6.16 4.34 9.81
CA LEU A 73 5.19 3.88 10.79
C LEU A 73 4.85 4.92 11.88
N ALA A 74 5.72 5.91 12.10
CA ALA A 74 5.44 7.00 13.03
C ALA A 74 4.42 8.01 12.47
N ASN A 75 4.14 7.97 11.16
CA ASN A 75 3.23 8.90 10.52
C ASN A 75 1.77 8.41 10.69
N PRO A 76 0.84 9.24 11.21
CA PRO A 76 -0.54 8.82 11.46
C PRO A 76 -1.34 8.48 10.19
N ARG A 77 -0.85 8.84 9.00
CA ARG A 77 -1.44 8.42 7.72
C ARG A 77 -1.13 6.97 7.37
N VAL A 78 -0.09 6.39 7.96
CA VAL A 78 0.28 4.98 7.77
C VAL A 78 -0.50 4.15 8.78
N ALA A 79 -1.54 3.48 8.31
CA ALA A 79 -2.50 2.78 9.16
C ALA A 79 -2.22 1.27 9.26
N VAL A 80 -1.48 0.72 8.30
CA VAL A 80 -1.25 -0.72 8.21
C VAL A 80 0.16 -1.06 7.75
N PHE A 81 0.66 -2.19 8.26
CA PHE A 81 1.83 -2.86 7.74
C PHE A 81 1.41 -3.84 6.66
N GLY A 82 1.91 -3.65 5.44
CA GLY A 82 1.59 -4.47 4.29
C GLY A 82 1.80 -3.71 2.97
N GLU A 83 1.97 -4.40 1.86
CA GLU A 83 1.82 -5.84 1.71
C GLU A 83 3.07 -6.64 2.10
N VAL A 84 2.85 -7.76 2.79
CA VAL A 84 3.84 -8.81 3.07
C VAL A 84 3.13 -10.16 2.91
N GLY A 85 3.86 -11.20 2.54
CA GLY A 85 3.26 -12.52 2.34
C GLY A 85 4.16 -13.51 1.63
N LEU A 86 3.54 -14.44 0.93
CA LEU A 86 4.19 -15.40 0.06
C LEU A 86 3.51 -15.35 -1.31
N ASP A 87 4.31 -15.22 -2.36
CA ASP A 87 3.81 -15.20 -3.74
C ASP A 87 4.33 -16.44 -4.47
N HIS A 88 3.47 -17.45 -4.61
CA HIS A 88 3.77 -18.70 -5.30
C HIS A 88 3.60 -18.61 -6.83
N SER A 89 3.11 -17.47 -7.35
CA SER A 89 3.04 -17.23 -8.78
C SER A 89 4.38 -16.75 -9.36
N GLU A 90 5.26 -16.23 -8.49
CA GLU A 90 6.62 -15.86 -8.83
C GLU A 90 7.57 -17.07 -8.70
N PRO A 91 8.57 -17.20 -9.59
CA PRO A 91 9.55 -18.28 -9.48
C PRO A 91 10.34 -18.15 -8.17
N MET A 92 10.38 -19.22 -7.38
CA MET A 92 11.35 -19.33 -6.29
C MET A 92 12.74 -19.47 -6.91
N LYS A 93 13.65 -18.56 -6.56
CA LYS A 93 15.07 -18.66 -6.91
C LYS A 93 15.83 -19.43 -5.84
#